data_AF-A0A935CR94-F1
#
_entry.id   AF-A0A935CR94-F1
#
_cell.length_a   1.000
_cell.length_b   1.000
_cell.length_c   1.000
_cell.angle_alpha   90.00
_cell.angle_beta   90.00
_cell.angle_gamma   90.00
#
_symmetry.space_group_name_H-M   'P 1'
#
loop_
_entity.id
_entity.type
_entity.pdbx_description
1 polymer ?
#
loop_
_entity_poly.entity_id
_entity_poly.type
_entity_poly.pdbx_seq_one_letter_code
_entity_poly.pdbx_strand_id
1 'polypeptide(L)'
;MAGAAPYLWDLNLSTLINHTSNAQLDITLQSPQGTIVTISTDNGGTNDNGFAGTVWDDDANPGGQVPYVNNNGLVNDQLYVNLVTASPLVIEEALSAFIGEDPNGDWLLTISDDTTADGGTLNSWTLQVTSLDAAPSTASAASSNSTPVAITATGTPVVTSSIMVSGLPTFLTDLNMTTFMSHTFSSDLDMTLRSPQGTIVTFSSDNGSSFDHVFLGTLWDDDANPGGQVPYTNNNGLVTDQLYVNLTLASPLVPEEAFAAFIGEDPNGEWLVTISDDANLDGGSLNSWSLDIQTGSCGAAPTATPTATSAPPTATPTDTPVPPTATVTPTATPTPGSPTGVELSSLDSGSAPSPVSAWPLMALALVTLTAAAALLRRRSTR
;
A
#
# COMPACT_ATOMS: atom_id res chain seq x y z
N MET A 1 12.99 14.94 -2.16
CA MET A 1 11.78 15.52 -1.54
C MET A 1 12.16 16.47 -0.42
N ALA A 2 11.33 17.48 -0.10
CA ALA A 2 11.52 18.35 1.06
C ALA A 2 10.18 18.98 1.52
N GLY A 3 10.01 19.18 2.82
CA GLY A 3 8.83 19.80 3.44
C GLY A 3 7.74 18.82 3.91
N ALA A 4 8.02 17.51 3.92
CA ALA A 4 7.15 16.51 4.54
C ALA A 4 7.38 16.43 6.06
N ALA A 5 6.49 15.77 6.79
CA ALA A 5 6.68 15.51 8.22
C ALA A 5 7.67 14.35 8.43
N PRO A 6 8.39 14.27 9.57
CA PRO A 6 9.60 13.46 9.72
C PRO A 6 9.36 11.98 10.07
N TYR A 7 8.15 11.47 9.82
CA TYR A 7 7.75 10.10 10.08
C TYR A 7 6.83 9.64 8.94
N LEU A 8 7.33 8.82 8.03
CA LEU A 8 6.56 8.22 6.93
C LEU A 8 5.46 7.30 7.48
N TRP A 9 4.29 7.30 6.82
CA TRP A 9 3.13 6.49 7.20
C TRP A 9 2.59 5.60 6.07
N ASP A 10 2.46 6.15 4.86
CA ASP A 10 2.25 5.36 3.64
C ASP A 10 3.14 5.94 2.54
N LEU A 11 3.52 5.08 1.61
CA LEU A 11 4.26 5.44 0.41
C LEU A 11 3.59 4.78 -0.78
N ASN A 12 3.35 5.54 -1.84
CA ASN A 12 2.73 5.07 -3.07
C ASN A 12 3.63 5.46 -4.25
N LEU A 13 4.19 4.48 -4.96
CA LEU A 13 5.07 4.71 -6.11
C LEU A 13 4.25 4.68 -7.41
N SER A 14 4.64 5.47 -8.40
CA SER A 14 4.10 5.33 -9.76
C SER A 14 5.20 5.46 -10.79
N THR A 15 5.18 4.62 -11.83
CA THR A 15 6.20 4.60 -12.89
C THR A 15 5.58 4.55 -14.28
N LEU A 16 6.20 5.24 -15.24
CA LEU A 16 5.87 5.15 -16.66
C LEU A 16 7.06 4.55 -17.44
N ILE A 17 7.19 3.23 -17.33
CA ILE A 17 8.27 2.47 -17.98
C ILE A 17 7.72 1.85 -19.27
N ASN A 18 8.25 2.29 -20.40
CA ASN A 18 8.02 1.62 -21.68
C ASN A 18 9.16 0.61 -21.90
N HIS A 19 8.86 -0.67 -22.12
CA HIS A 19 9.82 -1.75 -22.41
C HIS A 19 9.22 -2.74 -23.41
N THR A 20 10.04 -3.48 -24.17
CA THR A 20 9.55 -4.52 -25.12
C THR A 20 9.46 -5.94 -24.52
N SER A 21 9.97 -6.12 -23.30
CA SER A 21 9.68 -7.27 -22.45
C SER A 21 9.87 -6.85 -21.00
N ASN A 22 8.82 -6.95 -20.17
CA ASN A 22 8.92 -6.50 -18.78
C ASN A 22 9.69 -7.47 -17.87
N ALA A 23 9.72 -8.76 -18.19
CA ALA A 23 10.51 -9.81 -17.50
C ALA A 23 12.02 -9.76 -17.80
N GLN A 24 12.60 -8.57 -17.65
CA GLN A 24 14.01 -8.23 -17.80
C GLN A 24 14.39 -7.10 -16.82
N LEU A 25 13.43 -6.64 -16.01
CA LEU A 25 13.50 -5.41 -15.25
C LEU A 25 13.50 -5.68 -13.76
N ASP A 26 14.70 -5.64 -13.16
CA ASP A 26 14.82 -5.49 -11.72
C ASP A 26 14.60 -4.01 -11.35
N ILE A 27 13.65 -3.74 -10.47
CA ILE A 27 13.30 -2.39 -10.02
C ILE A 27 13.43 -2.35 -8.50
N THR A 28 14.16 -1.38 -7.97
CA THR A 28 14.21 -1.12 -6.51
C THR A 28 14.04 0.35 -6.20
N LEU A 29 13.48 0.65 -5.03
CA LEU A 29 13.38 1.99 -4.48
C LEU A 29 14.27 2.10 -3.23
N GLN A 30 15.10 3.14 -3.18
CA GLN A 30 15.92 3.47 -2.01
C GLN A 30 15.44 4.78 -1.37
N SER A 31 15.30 4.78 -0.04
CA SER A 31 14.97 5.95 0.78
C SER A 31 16.18 6.86 1.06
N PRO A 32 15.96 8.11 1.52
CA PRO A 32 17.04 9.01 1.94
C PRO A 32 17.88 8.49 3.12
N GLN A 33 17.35 7.55 3.90
CA GLN A 33 18.00 6.90 5.04
C GLN A 33 18.87 5.72 4.59
N GLY A 34 18.55 5.13 3.44
CA GLY A 34 19.34 4.11 2.76
C GLY A 34 18.68 2.73 2.71
N THR A 35 17.50 2.55 3.32
CA THR A 35 16.63 1.37 3.20
C THR A 35 16.24 1.15 1.75
N ILE A 36 16.15 -0.12 1.31
CA ILE A 36 15.92 -0.52 -0.08
C ILE A 36 14.86 -1.61 -0.11
N VAL A 37 13.89 -1.42 -1.00
CA VAL A 37 12.76 -2.31 -1.24
C VAL A 37 12.76 -2.73 -2.71
N THR A 38 12.64 -4.04 -2.98
CA THR A 38 12.41 -4.58 -4.32
C THR A 38 10.98 -4.31 -4.78
N ILE A 39 10.85 -3.61 -5.92
CA ILE A 39 9.57 -3.31 -6.53
C ILE A 39 9.10 -4.43 -7.47
N SER A 40 10.04 -5.05 -8.18
CA SER A 40 9.81 -6.13 -9.15
C SER A 40 11.15 -6.73 -9.60
N THR A 41 11.18 -8.04 -9.81
CA THR A 41 12.24 -8.79 -10.49
C THR A 41 11.62 -9.78 -11.47
N ASP A 42 12.16 -9.89 -12.69
CA ASP A 42 11.71 -10.81 -13.77
C ASP A 42 10.19 -10.87 -14.11
N ASN A 43 9.37 -9.97 -13.58
CA ASN A 43 7.91 -10.00 -13.75
C ASN A 43 7.42 -9.28 -15.02
N GLY A 44 6.23 -9.67 -15.51
CA GLY A 44 5.62 -9.12 -16.72
C GLY A 44 5.62 -10.06 -17.93
N GLY A 45 6.47 -11.09 -17.92
CA GLY A 45 6.75 -11.94 -19.07
C GLY A 45 7.31 -11.16 -20.28
N THR A 46 7.28 -11.81 -21.45
CA THR A 46 7.70 -11.21 -22.73
C THR A 46 6.65 -10.27 -23.33
N ASN A 47 5.98 -9.47 -22.48
CA ASN A 47 4.95 -8.53 -22.90
C ASN A 47 5.52 -7.12 -23.04
N ASP A 48 5.17 -6.45 -24.13
CA ASP A 48 5.39 -5.02 -24.33
C ASP A 48 4.64 -4.20 -23.27
N ASN A 49 5.34 -3.26 -22.62
CA ASN A 49 4.76 -2.10 -21.93
C ASN A 49 3.76 -2.38 -20.79
N GLY A 50 3.89 -3.51 -20.08
CA GLY A 50 3.09 -3.84 -18.89
C GLY A 50 3.23 -2.81 -17.76
N PHE A 51 4.43 -2.25 -17.55
CA PHE A 51 4.70 -1.22 -16.53
C PHE A 51 4.57 0.24 -17.04
N ALA A 52 3.87 0.44 -18.17
CA ALA A 52 3.70 1.76 -18.79
C ALA A 52 2.56 2.55 -18.13
N GLY A 53 2.76 2.99 -16.88
CA GLY A 53 1.80 3.77 -16.10
C GLY A 53 1.27 3.06 -14.85
N THR A 54 2.06 2.16 -14.27
CA THR A 54 1.71 1.38 -13.07
C THR A 54 1.80 2.25 -11.82
N VAL A 55 0.77 2.14 -10.97
CA VAL A 55 0.83 2.49 -9.55
C VAL A 55 1.24 1.23 -8.78
N TRP A 56 2.22 1.39 -7.90
CA TRP A 56 2.78 0.35 -7.05
C TRP A 56 2.42 0.72 -5.61
N ASP A 57 1.66 -0.15 -4.97
CA ASP A 57 0.90 0.12 -3.75
C ASP A 57 0.75 -1.19 -2.99
N ASP A 58 1.35 -1.30 -1.80
CA ASP A 58 1.33 -2.49 -0.95
C ASP A 58 0.08 -2.58 -0.06
N ASP A 59 -0.67 -1.47 0.07
CA ASP A 59 -2.05 -1.44 0.57
C ASP A 59 -3.08 -1.87 -0.50
N ALA A 60 -2.65 -2.11 -1.75
CA ALA A 60 -3.56 -2.61 -2.79
C ALA A 60 -3.94 -4.07 -2.53
N ASN A 61 -5.23 -4.36 -2.56
CA ASN A 61 -5.77 -5.68 -2.23
C ASN A 61 -6.52 -6.27 -3.46
N PRO A 62 -5.94 -7.24 -4.18
CA PRO A 62 -6.63 -7.95 -5.27
C PRO A 62 -7.74 -8.90 -4.78
N GLY A 63 -7.74 -9.25 -3.49
CA GLY A 63 -8.77 -10.08 -2.86
C GLY A 63 -8.63 -11.57 -3.17
N GLY A 64 -7.39 -12.07 -3.23
CA GLY A 64 -7.02 -13.42 -3.63
C GLY A 64 -7.58 -14.52 -2.72
N GLN A 65 -8.87 -14.85 -2.83
CA GLN A 65 -9.44 -15.95 -2.05
C GLN A 65 -9.17 -17.30 -2.72
N VAL A 66 -8.24 -18.07 -2.16
CA VAL A 66 -7.93 -19.45 -2.58
C VAL A 66 -9.16 -20.38 -2.53
N PRO A 67 -9.25 -21.39 -3.42
CA PRO A 67 -8.35 -21.66 -4.53
C PRO A 67 -8.61 -20.71 -5.72
N TYR A 68 -7.53 -20.20 -6.31
CA TYR A 68 -7.54 -19.46 -7.57
C TYR A 68 -6.63 -20.14 -8.60
N VAL A 69 -6.34 -19.47 -9.70
CA VAL A 69 -5.30 -19.87 -10.69
C VAL A 69 -4.35 -18.70 -10.98
N ASN A 70 -4.81 -17.46 -10.73
CA ASN A 70 -4.00 -16.25 -10.71
C ASN A 70 -4.62 -15.24 -9.72
N ASN A 71 -3.85 -14.65 -8.81
CA ASN A 71 -4.22 -13.53 -7.93
C ASN A 71 -3.95 -12.19 -8.64
N ASN A 72 -4.86 -11.88 -9.56
CA ASN A 72 -4.66 -10.91 -10.64
C ASN A 72 -4.59 -9.44 -10.15
N GLY A 73 -3.42 -9.05 -9.63
CA GLY A 73 -3.08 -7.75 -9.05
C GLY A 73 -1.80 -7.78 -8.21
N LEU A 74 -1.27 -8.95 -7.87
CA LEU A 74 0.13 -9.09 -7.42
C LEU A 74 1.08 -9.00 -8.61
N VAL A 75 2.25 -8.40 -8.47
CA VAL A 75 3.22 -8.26 -9.58
C VAL A 75 3.70 -9.61 -10.14
N ASN A 76 3.83 -10.62 -9.28
CA ASN A 76 4.28 -11.97 -9.59
C ASN A 76 3.21 -12.86 -10.26
N ASP A 77 1.93 -12.73 -9.87
CA ASP A 77 0.80 -13.55 -10.35
C ASP A 77 -0.27 -12.75 -11.15
N GLN A 78 0.14 -11.62 -11.73
CA GLN A 78 -0.67 -10.85 -12.66
C GLN A 78 -0.68 -11.49 -14.05
N LEU A 79 -1.86 -11.70 -14.66
CA LEU A 79 -1.95 -12.09 -16.07
C LEU A 79 -1.67 -10.87 -16.99
N TYR A 80 -0.40 -10.66 -17.31
CA TYR A 80 0.05 -9.61 -18.21
C TYR A 80 -0.42 -9.80 -19.65
N VAL A 81 -0.75 -8.68 -20.31
CA VAL A 81 -1.23 -8.65 -21.69
C VAL A 81 -0.44 -7.61 -22.49
N ASN A 82 0.14 -8.03 -23.62
CA ASN A 82 0.96 -7.20 -24.49
C ASN A 82 0.29 -5.86 -24.87
N LEU A 83 0.98 -4.74 -24.61
CA LEU A 83 0.53 -3.36 -24.78
C LEU A 83 -0.65 -2.94 -23.87
N VAL A 84 -0.83 -3.58 -22.72
CA VAL A 84 -1.80 -3.22 -21.69
C VAL A 84 -1.09 -3.01 -20.36
N THR A 85 -1.19 -1.80 -19.81
CA THR A 85 -0.66 -1.46 -18.48
C THR A 85 -1.35 -2.28 -17.39
N ALA A 86 -0.59 -2.92 -16.51
CA ALA A 86 -1.08 -3.48 -15.25
C ALA A 86 -1.01 -2.40 -14.16
N SER A 87 -2.14 -2.09 -13.51
CA SER A 87 -2.20 -1.07 -12.45
C SER A 87 -3.53 -1.14 -11.67
N PRO A 88 -3.54 -0.96 -10.34
CA PRO A 88 -2.35 -0.99 -9.46
C PRO A 88 -1.68 -2.39 -9.48
N LEU A 89 -0.49 -2.49 -8.91
CA LEU A 89 0.15 -3.77 -8.58
C LEU A 89 0.66 -3.74 -7.14
N VAL A 90 0.44 -4.85 -6.43
CA VAL A 90 1.15 -5.18 -5.19
C VAL A 90 2.57 -5.60 -5.54
N ILE A 91 3.47 -5.40 -4.58
CA ILE A 91 4.91 -5.32 -4.75
C ILE A 91 5.56 -6.55 -4.08
N GLU A 92 6.70 -7.04 -4.58
CA GLU A 92 7.38 -8.23 -4.03
C GLU A 92 8.01 -8.00 -2.65
N GLU A 93 8.31 -6.75 -2.32
CA GLU A 93 8.74 -6.29 -1.00
C GLU A 93 7.95 -5.04 -0.65
N ALA A 94 7.49 -4.92 0.59
CA ALA A 94 6.51 -3.91 0.97
C ALA A 94 7.13 -2.51 1.12
N LEU A 95 6.35 -1.46 0.85
CA LEU A 95 6.73 -0.07 1.14
C LEU A 95 6.52 0.28 2.61
N SER A 96 5.78 -0.56 3.36
CA SER A 96 5.71 -0.57 4.83
C SER A 96 7.08 -0.59 5.49
N ALA A 97 8.10 -1.19 4.86
CA ALA A 97 9.50 -1.16 5.30
C ALA A 97 10.14 0.23 5.37
N PHE A 98 9.49 1.27 4.83
CA PHE A 98 9.89 2.68 5.01
C PHE A 98 9.15 3.39 6.17
N ILE A 99 8.21 2.74 6.86
CA ILE A 99 7.37 3.38 7.88
C ILE A 99 8.24 3.91 9.03
N GLY A 100 8.03 5.18 9.35
CA GLY A 100 8.76 5.89 10.36
C GLY A 100 10.15 6.41 9.99
N GLU A 101 10.61 6.20 8.75
CA GLU A 101 11.74 6.98 8.21
C GLU A 101 11.35 8.45 7.96
N ASP A 102 12.34 9.33 7.75
CA ASP A 102 12.10 10.73 7.39
C ASP A 102 12.09 10.88 5.86
N PRO A 103 10.92 11.05 5.19
CA PRO A 103 10.83 11.09 3.73
C PRO A 103 11.55 12.28 3.07
N ASN A 104 12.09 13.22 3.85
CA ASN A 104 12.87 14.35 3.36
C ASN A 104 14.30 13.95 2.96
N GLY A 105 14.72 14.34 1.76
CA GLY A 105 16.01 13.98 1.16
C GLY A 105 15.86 13.37 -0.24
N ASP A 106 16.92 12.79 -0.78
CA ASP A 106 16.92 12.24 -2.14
C ASP A 106 16.54 10.76 -2.13
N TRP A 107 15.48 10.42 -2.87
CA TRP A 107 15.04 9.05 -3.13
C TRP A 107 15.64 8.57 -4.45
N LEU A 108 16.03 7.30 -4.54
CA LEU A 108 16.64 6.71 -5.73
C LEU A 108 15.84 5.49 -6.20
N LEU A 109 15.14 5.65 -7.33
CA LEU A 109 14.60 4.53 -8.11
C LEU A 109 15.72 3.96 -8.99
N THR A 110 16.07 2.69 -8.78
CA THR A 110 17.03 1.95 -9.63
C THR A 110 16.25 1.00 -10.53
N ILE A 111 16.68 0.90 -11.80
CA ILE A 111 16.16 -0.05 -12.77
C ILE A 111 17.35 -0.72 -13.46
N SER A 112 17.40 -2.05 -13.39
CA SER A 112 18.26 -2.91 -14.21
C SER A 112 17.52 -3.33 -15.48
N ASP A 113 18.24 -3.49 -16.57
CA ASP A 113 17.85 -4.33 -17.72
C ASP A 113 18.99 -5.34 -17.85
N ASP A 114 18.80 -6.55 -17.31
CA ASP A 114 19.88 -7.52 -17.09
C ASP A 114 20.18 -8.37 -18.35
N THR A 115 19.20 -8.49 -19.25
CA THR A 115 19.26 -9.35 -20.43
C THR A 115 19.85 -8.66 -21.67
N THR A 116 19.72 -9.27 -22.86
CA THR A 116 20.16 -8.67 -24.14
C THR A 116 19.26 -9.05 -25.32
N ALA A 117 18.43 -8.11 -25.78
CA ALA A 117 17.84 -8.04 -27.14
C ALA A 117 16.88 -6.84 -27.27
N ASP A 118 16.16 -6.61 -26.19
CA ASP A 118 15.11 -5.64 -25.98
C ASP A 118 15.64 -4.30 -25.46
N GLY A 119 14.75 -3.46 -24.94
CA GLY A 119 15.10 -2.25 -24.22
C GLY A 119 13.92 -1.29 -24.10
N GLY A 120 14.16 -0.14 -23.45
CA GLY A 120 13.08 0.81 -23.21
C GLY A 120 13.49 2.15 -22.62
N THR A 121 12.58 2.76 -21.86
CA THR A 121 12.76 4.09 -21.25
C THR A 121 11.83 4.26 -20.04
N LEU A 122 12.40 4.66 -18.90
CA LEU A 122 11.68 5.30 -17.80
C LEU A 122 11.34 6.75 -18.19
N ASN A 123 10.08 7.03 -18.52
CA ASN A 123 9.67 8.38 -18.96
C ASN A 123 9.40 9.31 -17.79
N SER A 124 8.84 8.77 -16.70
CA SER A 124 8.60 9.50 -15.44
C SER A 124 8.37 8.52 -14.30
N TRP A 125 8.64 8.98 -13.07
CA TRP A 125 8.17 8.35 -11.84
C TRP A 125 7.78 9.42 -10.81
N THR A 126 6.96 9.02 -9.83
CA THR A 126 6.49 9.89 -8.74
C THR A 126 6.31 9.07 -7.46
N LEU A 127 6.50 9.73 -6.31
CA LEU A 127 6.09 9.22 -5.00
C LEU A 127 4.95 10.08 -4.46
N GLN A 128 3.87 9.43 -4.03
CA GLN A 128 2.89 9.97 -3.08
C GLN A 128 3.32 9.51 -1.68
N VAL A 129 3.30 10.41 -0.70
CA VAL A 129 3.81 10.14 0.65
C VAL A 129 2.82 10.68 1.68
N THR A 130 2.32 9.82 2.55
CA THR A 130 1.65 10.23 3.80
C THR A 130 2.67 10.23 4.93
N SER A 131 2.64 11.26 5.78
CA SER A 131 3.59 11.43 6.88
C SER A 131 2.97 12.13 8.08
N LEU A 132 3.52 11.88 9.27
CA LEU A 132 3.04 12.37 10.57
C LEU A 132 4.10 13.26 11.25
N ASP A 133 3.66 14.22 12.05
CA ASP A 133 4.55 15.09 12.86
C ASP A 133 5.36 14.30 13.92
N ALA A 134 4.88 13.12 14.30
CA ALA A 134 5.53 12.19 15.23
C ALA A 134 4.95 10.77 15.07
N ALA A 135 5.72 9.76 15.50
CA ALA A 135 5.28 8.37 15.56
C ALA A 135 4.01 8.19 16.43
N PRO A 136 3.09 7.27 16.07
CA PRO A 136 1.98 6.87 16.94
C PRO A 136 2.50 6.16 18.21
N SER A 137 1.69 6.16 19.27
CA SER A 137 1.95 5.32 20.44
C SER A 137 1.36 3.93 20.24
N THR A 138 2.20 2.91 20.26
CA THR A 138 1.84 1.54 19.87
C THR A 138 1.76 0.57 21.05
N ALA A 139 1.04 -0.54 20.85
CA ALA A 139 0.90 -1.65 21.80
C ALA A 139 0.80 -2.99 21.05
N SER A 140 1.66 -3.94 21.40
CA SER A 140 1.72 -5.28 20.81
C SER A 140 0.91 -6.31 21.60
N ALA A 141 0.34 -7.30 20.92
CA ALA A 141 -0.35 -8.43 21.52
C ALA A 141 -0.26 -9.70 20.66
N ALA A 142 0.24 -10.79 21.24
CA ALA A 142 0.32 -12.08 20.56
C ALA A 142 -0.95 -12.94 20.78
N SER A 143 -1.41 -13.61 19.72
CA SER A 143 -2.50 -14.59 19.71
C SER A 143 -2.09 -15.84 18.93
N SER A 144 -2.59 -17.03 19.30
CA SER A 144 -2.18 -18.28 18.66
C SER A 144 -3.25 -19.37 18.67
N ASN A 145 -3.16 -20.27 17.68
CA ASN A 145 -3.93 -21.51 17.63
C ASN A 145 -2.98 -22.69 17.38
N SER A 146 -2.93 -23.62 18.34
CA SER A 146 -2.13 -24.85 18.27
C SER A 146 -2.99 -26.11 18.07
N THR A 147 -4.09 -25.98 17.35
CA THR A 147 -4.96 -27.09 16.93
C THR A 147 -4.53 -27.54 15.54
N PRO A 148 -3.94 -28.74 15.37
CA PRO A 148 -3.48 -29.18 14.06
C PRO A 148 -4.64 -29.39 13.09
N VAL A 149 -4.50 -28.88 11.87
CA VAL A 149 -5.43 -29.09 10.75
C VAL A 149 -4.69 -29.87 9.67
N ALA A 150 -5.23 -31.05 9.31
CA ALA A 150 -4.58 -31.98 8.39
C ALA A 150 -4.89 -31.65 6.93
N ILE A 151 -3.85 -31.54 6.10
CA ILE A 151 -3.89 -31.39 4.65
C ILE A 151 -3.79 -32.81 4.08
N THR A 152 -4.82 -33.26 3.36
CA THR A 152 -4.98 -34.68 3.01
C THR A 152 -4.43 -35.03 1.64
N ALA A 153 -3.48 -35.97 1.58
CA ALA A 153 -2.82 -36.46 0.35
C ALA A 153 -3.71 -37.25 -0.65
N THR A 154 -4.99 -36.87 -0.78
CA THR A 154 -5.98 -37.45 -1.68
C THR A 154 -7.02 -36.39 -2.06
N GLY A 155 -7.14 -36.09 -3.36
CA GLY A 155 -7.86 -34.90 -3.83
C GLY A 155 -7.02 -33.64 -3.65
N THR A 156 -7.67 -32.48 -3.86
CA THR A 156 -7.09 -31.13 -3.80
C THR A 156 -7.72 -30.37 -2.61
N PRO A 157 -7.28 -30.59 -1.36
CA PRO A 157 -8.03 -30.17 -0.18
C PRO A 157 -7.83 -28.69 0.16
N VAL A 158 -8.94 -28.00 0.42
CA VAL A 158 -8.93 -26.65 1.02
C VAL A 158 -9.23 -26.78 2.52
N VAL A 159 -8.34 -26.27 3.36
CA VAL A 159 -8.43 -26.35 4.82
C VAL A 159 -8.33 -24.97 5.46
N THR A 160 -8.83 -24.84 6.69
CA THR A 160 -8.92 -23.54 7.40
C THR A 160 -8.59 -23.67 8.88
N SER A 161 -8.07 -22.60 9.47
CA SER A 161 -7.83 -22.46 10.91
C SER A 161 -8.02 -21.01 11.33
N SER A 162 -8.73 -20.75 12.44
CA SER A 162 -8.99 -19.38 12.92
C SER A 162 -8.38 -19.05 14.29
N ILE A 163 -8.17 -17.75 14.51
CA ILE A 163 -7.81 -17.14 15.79
C ILE A 163 -8.85 -16.05 16.10
N MET A 164 -9.41 -16.08 17.31
CA MET A 164 -10.29 -15.02 17.82
C MET A 164 -9.49 -14.00 18.63
N VAL A 165 -9.32 -12.81 18.08
CA VAL A 165 -8.65 -11.67 18.72
C VAL A 165 -9.71 -10.79 19.39
N SER A 166 -9.43 -10.27 20.59
CA SER A 166 -10.34 -9.33 21.27
C SER A 166 -9.65 -8.52 22.38
N GLY A 167 -10.13 -7.30 22.61
CA GLY A 167 -9.67 -6.40 23.66
C GLY A 167 -8.53 -5.46 23.26
N LEU A 168 -8.19 -5.37 21.98
CA LEU A 168 -7.14 -4.50 21.45
C LEU A 168 -7.69 -3.13 21.01
N PRO A 169 -6.85 -2.09 20.85
CA PRO A 169 -7.20 -0.90 20.08
C PRO A 169 -7.62 -1.23 18.64
N THR A 170 -8.49 -0.41 18.05
CA THR A 170 -9.17 -0.69 16.77
C THR A 170 -8.43 -0.07 15.57
N PHE A 171 -7.10 -0.17 15.55
CA PHE A 171 -6.23 0.39 14.51
C PHE A 171 -4.92 -0.38 14.50
N LEU A 172 -4.78 -1.32 13.57
CA LEU A 172 -3.56 -2.10 13.33
C LEU A 172 -2.46 -1.23 12.73
N THR A 173 -1.20 -1.49 13.06
CA THR A 173 -0.03 -0.75 12.54
C THR A 173 1.15 -1.63 12.13
N ASP A 174 1.19 -2.89 12.53
CA ASP A 174 2.07 -3.95 12.05
C ASP A 174 1.38 -5.29 12.38
N LEU A 175 1.55 -6.28 11.50
CA LEU A 175 1.05 -7.63 11.71
C LEU A 175 2.12 -8.64 11.30
N ASN A 176 2.55 -9.44 12.27
CA ASN A 176 3.59 -10.44 12.08
C ASN A 176 3.00 -11.84 12.31
N MET A 177 3.23 -12.80 11.42
CA MET A 177 2.65 -14.15 11.52
C MET A 177 3.70 -15.24 11.60
N THR A 178 3.50 -16.28 12.41
CA THR A 178 4.35 -17.49 12.39
C THR A 178 3.52 -18.72 12.08
N THR A 179 3.92 -19.53 11.09
CA THR A 179 3.28 -20.82 10.78
C THR A 179 4.23 -21.99 11.02
N PHE A 180 3.72 -23.06 11.67
CA PHE A 180 4.41 -24.34 11.76
C PHE A 180 3.72 -25.35 10.83
N MET A 181 3.96 -25.21 9.53
CA MET A 181 3.35 -26.05 8.52
C MET A 181 4.26 -27.18 8.07
N SER A 182 3.69 -28.38 7.95
CA SER A 182 4.34 -29.54 7.35
C SER A 182 3.63 -29.90 6.04
N HIS A 183 4.40 -30.05 4.97
CA HIS A 183 3.98 -30.62 3.69
C HIS A 183 5.12 -31.44 3.08
N THR A 184 4.83 -32.44 2.25
CA THR A 184 5.86 -33.24 1.56
C THR A 184 6.28 -32.68 0.21
N PHE A 185 5.50 -31.74 -0.36
CA PHE A 185 5.82 -31.03 -1.59
C PHE A 185 5.28 -29.60 -1.41
N SER A 186 6.16 -28.64 -1.12
CA SER A 186 5.70 -27.34 -0.60
C SER A 186 5.05 -26.44 -1.67
N SER A 187 5.45 -26.58 -2.94
CA SER A 187 4.88 -25.85 -4.07
C SER A 187 3.54 -26.38 -4.60
N ASP A 188 2.81 -27.15 -3.79
CA ASP A 188 1.42 -27.51 -4.06
C ASP A 188 0.45 -26.58 -3.29
N LEU A 189 0.98 -25.57 -2.57
CA LEU A 189 0.27 -24.81 -1.53
C LEU A 189 0.00 -23.34 -1.90
N ASP A 190 -1.27 -22.98 -2.02
CA ASP A 190 -1.72 -21.59 -1.88
C ASP A 190 -2.11 -21.28 -0.43
N MET A 191 -1.63 -20.17 0.11
CA MET A 191 -1.80 -19.82 1.53
C MET A 191 -2.22 -18.35 1.70
N THR A 192 -3.38 -18.16 2.34
CA THR A 192 -3.96 -16.82 2.57
C THR A 192 -4.32 -16.58 4.02
N LEU A 193 -4.21 -15.31 4.45
CA LEU A 193 -4.71 -14.81 5.72
C LEU A 193 -5.87 -13.85 5.46
N ARG A 194 -6.98 -14.00 6.18
CA ARG A 194 -8.11 -13.06 6.14
C ARG A 194 -8.32 -12.37 7.49
N SER A 195 -8.51 -11.05 7.46
CA SER A 195 -8.83 -10.23 8.64
C SER A 195 -10.30 -10.32 9.07
N PRO A 196 -10.64 -9.81 10.27
CA PRO A 196 -12.03 -9.66 10.72
C PRO A 196 -12.91 -8.79 9.81
N GLN A 197 -12.30 -7.87 9.05
CA GLN A 197 -12.99 -6.96 8.13
C GLN A 197 -13.28 -7.63 6.78
N GLY A 198 -12.49 -8.64 6.41
CA GLY A 198 -12.66 -9.42 5.19
C GLY A 198 -11.59 -9.18 4.12
N THR A 199 -10.59 -8.34 4.39
CA THR A 199 -9.35 -8.22 3.61
C THR A 199 -8.64 -9.57 3.60
N ILE A 200 -8.21 -10.04 2.42
CA ILE A 200 -7.57 -11.35 2.21
C ILE A 200 -6.23 -11.08 1.53
N VAL A 201 -5.16 -11.58 2.15
CA VAL A 201 -3.79 -11.44 1.68
C VAL A 201 -3.22 -12.83 1.36
N THR A 202 -2.69 -13.01 0.15
CA THR A 202 -1.87 -14.18 -0.20
C THR A 202 -0.47 -14.02 0.37
N PHE A 203 -0.08 -14.86 1.33
CA PHE A 203 1.29 -14.84 1.85
C PHE A 203 2.24 -15.79 1.12
N SER A 204 1.70 -16.71 0.30
CA SER A 204 2.46 -17.57 -0.61
C SER A 204 1.53 -18.36 -1.56
N SER A 205 1.89 -18.50 -2.83
CA SER A 205 1.41 -19.51 -3.79
C SER A 205 2.59 -20.24 -4.41
N ASP A 206 2.45 -21.53 -4.75
CA ASP A 206 3.45 -22.35 -5.48
C ASP A 206 4.93 -22.35 -4.97
N ASN A 207 5.22 -21.81 -3.78
CA ASN A 207 6.59 -21.65 -3.29
C ASN A 207 7.14 -22.87 -2.53
N GLY A 208 8.44 -22.90 -2.32
CA GLY A 208 9.12 -24.00 -1.61
C GLY A 208 9.53 -25.16 -2.52
N SER A 209 9.05 -25.22 -3.76
CA SER A 209 9.33 -26.27 -4.74
C SER A 209 9.01 -27.69 -4.24
N SER A 210 9.59 -28.71 -4.88
CA SER A 210 9.45 -30.13 -4.54
C SER A 210 10.21 -30.54 -3.27
N PHE A 211 10.13 -29.73 -2.22
CA PHE A 211 10.84 -29.91 -0.96
C PHE A 211 9.89 -30.06 0.21
N ASP A 212 10.22 -31.00 1.09
CA ASP A 212 9.47 -31.29 2.30
C ASP A 212 9.72 -30.21 3.38
N HIS A 213 8.65 -29.80 4.06
CA HIS A 213 8.68 -29.12 5.37
C HIS A 213 9.39 -27.75 5.43
N VAL A 214 9.52 -27.01 4.32
CA VAL A 214 10.27 -25.73 4.32
C VAL A 214 9.60 -24.63 5.16
N PHE A 215 8.28 -24.70 5.34
CA PHE A 215 7.47 -23.75 6.12
C PHE A 215 7.21 -24.19 7.58
N LEU A 216 8.04 -25.08 8.14
CA LEU A 216 7.85 -25.68 9.48
C LEU A 216 8.37 -24.78 10.63
N GLY A 217 7.91 -23.53 10.67
CA GLY A 217 8.30 -22.51 11.65
C GLY A 217 8.63 -21.14 11.04
N THR A 218 8.08 -20.84 9.87
CA THR A 218 8.36 -19.59 9.13
C THR A 218 7.72 -18.41 9.84
N LEU A 219 8.52 -17.38 10.08
CA LEU A 219 8.06 -16.03 10.38
C LEU A 219 7.80 -15.32 9.05
N TRP A 220 6.56 -14.89 8.88
CA TRP A 220 6.05 -14.08 7.78
C TRP A 220 5.95 -12.65 8.29
N ASP A 221 6.74 -11.77 7.69
CA ASP A 221 7.09 -10.45 8.21
C ASP A 221 7.49 -9.60 6.99
N ASP A 222 6.72 -8.55 6.66
CA ASP A 222 7.03 -7.72 5.49
C ASP A 222 8.27 -6.82 5.68
N ASP A 223 8.72 -6.63 6.93
CA ASP A 223 10.02 -6.02 7.29
C ASP A 223 11.20 -7.02 7.24
N ALA A 224 11.01 -8.26 6.77
CA ALA A 224 12.02 -9.33 6.89
C ALA A 224 13.33 -9.12 6.09
N ASN A 225 13.36 -8.23 5.10
CA ASN A 225 14.41 -8.24 4.05
C ASN A 225 15.06 -6.89 3.63
N PRO A 226 15.13 -5.82 4.45
CA PRO A 226 15.57 -4.48 4.02
C PRO A 226 17.03 -4.46 3.53
N GLY A 227 17.24 -4.68 2.24
CA GLY A 227 18.55 -5.01 1.69
C GLY A 227 18.63 -5.55 0.27
N GLY A 228 17.51 -5.66 -0.47
CA GLY A 228 17.47 -6.14 -1.87
C GLY A 228 18.23 -5.26 -2.87
N GLN A 229 19.56 -5.26 -2.86
CA GLN A 229 20.38 -4.42 -3.74
C GLN A 229 20.57 -5.06 -5.13
N VAL A 230 19.73 -4.65 -6.10
CA VAL A 230 19.89 -5.03 -7.51
C VAL A 230 21.19 -4.46 -8.12
N PRO A 231 21.86 -5.17 -9.04
CA PRO A 231 21.51 -6.51 -9.52
C PRO A 231 21.93 -7.61 -8.54
N TYR A 232 21.01 -8.54 -8.26
CA TYR A 232 21.26 -9.78 -7.53
C TYR A 232 20.90 -10.99 -8.39
N THR A 233 21.09 -12.21 -7.88
CA THR A 233 20.71 -13.48 -8.58
C THR A 233 19.80 -14.36 -7.70
N ASN A 234 19.53 -13.90 -6.49
CA ASN A 234 18.44 -14.30 -5.61
C ASN A 234 18.38 -13.29 -4.45
N ASN A 235 17.20 -13.13 -3.89
CA ASN A 235 16.88 -12.31 -2.74
C ASN A 235 16.22 -13.17 -1.66
N ASN A 236 17.04 -13.98 -0.99
CA ASN A 236 16.66 -15.04 -0.05
C ASN A 236 15.83 -14.59 1.20
N GLY A 237 15.35 -13.34 1.27
CA GLY A 237 14.32 -12.93 2.23
C GLY A 237 12.91 -12.86 1.63
N LEU A 238 12.75 -12.87 0.31
CA LEU A 238 11.42 -12.93 -0.34
C LEU A 238 10.97 -14.37 -0.48
N VAL A 239 9.67 -14.66 -0.29
CA VAL A 239 9.13 -16.03 -0.44
C VAL A 239 9.28 -16.58 -1.86
N THR A 240 9.18 -15.72 -2.89
CA THR A 240 9.30 -16.05 -4.32
C THR A 240 10.73 -16.36 -4.77
N ASP A 241 11.71 -15.65 -4.22
CA ASP A 241 13.13 -15.70 -4.63
C ASP A 241 14.03 -16.33 -3.54
N GLN A 242 13.43 -17.16 -2.68
CA GLN A 242 14.14 -17.94 -1.67
C GLN A 242 14.77 -19.20 -2.28
N LEU A 243 16.07 -19.38 -2.07
CA LEU A 243 16.77 -20.63 -2.42
C LEU A 243 16.47 -21.75 -1.40
N TYR A 244 15.28 -22.34 -1.51
CA TYR A 244 14.81 -23.43 -0.67
C TYR A 244 15.72 -24.66 -0.68
N VAL A 245 15.72 -25.40 0.44
CA VAL A 245 16.49 -26.64 0.63
C VAL A 245 15.62 -27.66 1.38
N ASN A 246 15.60 -28.92 0.92
CA ASN A 246 14.77 -29.95 1.53
C ASN A 246 15.02 -30.12 3.05
N LEU A 247 13.94 -30.26 3.83
CA LEU A 247 13.92 -30.40 5.29
C LEU A 247 14.62 -29.25 6.03
N THR A 248 14.73 -28.09 5.39
CA THR A 248 15.37 -26.88 5.95
C THR A 248 14.34 -25.76 6.02
N LEU A 249 14.18 -25.18 7.20
CA LEU A 249 13.29 -24.05 7.44
C LEU A 249 13.75 -22.80 6.68
N ALA A 250 12.87 -22.22 5.86
CA ALA A 250 13.00 -20.86 5.35
C ALA A 250 12.31 -19.88 6.32
N SER A 251 13.08 -19.00 6.97
CA SER A 251 12.57 -18.03 7.96
C SER A 251 13.63 -16.98 8.31
N PRO A 252 13.27 -15.68 8.45
CA PRO A 252 11.97 -15.10 8.08
C PRO A 252 11.77 -15.10 6.56
N LEU A 253 10.56 -14.75 6.11
CA LEU A 253 10.21 -14.49 4.72
C LEU A 253 9.25 -13.30 4.61
N VAL A 254 9.47 -12.43 3.63
CA VAL A 254 8.47 -11.46 3.15
C VAL A 254 7.36 -12.22 2.42
N PRO A 255 6.08 -11.99 2.74
CA PRO A 255 4.90 -12.47 1.99
C PRO A 255 4.88 -12.06 0.50
N GLU A 256 4.07 -12.73 -0.33
CA GLU A 256 3.82 -12.29 -1.73
C GLU A 256 2.94 -11.04 -1.85
N GLU A 257 1.98 -10.91 -0.93
CA GLU A 257 1.11 -9.77 -0.75
C GLU A 257 1.35 -9.27 0.69
N ALA A 258 1.66 -7.99 0.86
CA ALA A 258 2.14 -7.46 2.12
C ALA A 258 1.08 -7.51 3.24
N PHE A 259 1.51 -7.69 4.50
CA PHE A 259 0.61 -7.50 5.64
C PHE A 259 0.30 -6.02 5.91
N ALA A 260 1.02 -5.10 5.27
CA ALA A 260 0.64 -3.70 5.04
C ALA A 260 -0.85 -3.52 4.70
N ALA A 261 -1.43 -4.37 3.83
CA ALA A 261 -2.85 -4.31 3.45
C ALA A 261 -3.87 -4.46 4.60
N PHE A 262 -3.43 -4.81 5.83
CA PHE A 262 -4.25 -4.79 7.04
C PHE A 262 -4.10 -3.51 7.90
N ILE A 263 -3.21 -2.58 7.56
CA ILE A 263 -2.92 -1.38 8.34
C ILE A 263 -4.16 -0.49 8.45
N GLY A 264 -4.41 -0.01 9.67
CA GLY A 264 -5.59 0.78 10.01
C GLY A 264 -6.90 -0.02 10.19
N GLU A 265 -6.92 -1.33 9.92
CA GLU A 265 -8.07 -2.18 10.25
C GLU A 265 -8.24 -2.38 11.78
N ASP A 266 -9.41 -2.88 12.20
CA ASP A 266 -9.68 -3.21 13.60
C ASP A 266 -9.40 -4.71 13.86
N PRO A 267 -8.28 -5.07 14.51
CA PRO A 267 -7.87 -6.48 14.64
C PRO A 267 -8.82 -7.33 15.50
N ASN A 268 -9.83 -6.75 16.16
CA ASN A 268 -10.77 -7.45 17.03
C ASN A 268 -11.81 -8.27 16.24
N GLY A 269 -11.53 -9.56 16.02
CA GLY A 269 -12.52 -10.53 15.54
C GLY A 269 -11.92 -11.86 15.15
N GLU A 270 -12.49 -12.52 14.13
CA GLU A 270 -11.96 -13.78 13.60
C GLU A 270 -10.95 -13.52 12.49
N TRP A 271 -9.68 -13.85 12.75
CA TRP A 271 -8.66 -14.01 11.72
C TRP A 271 -8.69 -15.45 11.21
N LEU A 272 -8.62 -15.66 9.89
CA LEU A 272 -8.68 -17.00 9.28
C LEU A 272 -7.51 -17.23 8.32
N VAL A 273 -6.68 -18.23 8.61
CA VAL A 273 -5.78 -18.83 7.60
C VAL A 273 -6.59 -19.82 6.76
N THR A 274 -6.48 -19.70 5.44
CA THR A 274 -6.99 -20.67 4.46
C THR A 274 -5.83 -21.19 3.63
N ILE A 275 -5.76 -22.52 3.49
CA ILE A 275 -4.71 -23.20 2.72
C ILE A 275 -5.41 -24.05 1.66
N SER A 276 -5.02 -23.90 0.40
CA SER A 276 -5.32 -24.83 -0.68
C SER A 276 -4.10 -25.71 -0.92
N ASP A 277 -4.31 -27.02 -1.02
CA ASP A 277 -3.39 -27.97 -1.63
C ASP A 277 -4.01 -28.29 -3.01
N ASP A 278 -3.42 -27.70 -4.06
CA ASP A 278 -3.91 -27.70 -5.45
C ASP A 278 -3.66 -29.04 -6.15
N ALA A 279 -2.62 -29.75 -5.72
CA ALA A 279 -2.18 -31.00 -6.29
C ALA A 279 -2.82 -32.21 -5.57
N ASN A 280 -2.18 -33.37 -5.69
CA ASN A 280 -2.64 -34.62 -5.09
C ASN A 280 -1.50 -35.64 -5.10
N LEU A 281 -1.41 -36.43 -4.02
CA LEU A 281 -0.45 -37.51 -3.66
C LEU A 281 0.46 -37.13 -2.50
N ASP A 282 0.71 -35.83 -2.32
CA ASP A 282 1.50 -35.24 -1.24
C ASP A 282 0.58 -34.54 -0.22
N GLY A 283 1.07 -34.24 0.99
CA GLY A 283 0.18 -33.81 2.07
C GLY A 283 0.89 -33.46 3.39
N GLY A 284 0.11 -33.11 4.42
CA GLY A 284 0.65 -32.83 5.76
C GLY A 284 -0.33 -32.16 6.73
N SER A 285 0.07 -31.03 7.30
CA SER A 285 -0.73 -30.31 8.31
C SER A 285 -0.19 -28.91 8.63
N LEU A 286 -1.12 -27.96 8.85
CA LEU A 286 -0.85 -26.78 9.66
C LEU A 286 -0.90 -27.21 11.13
N ASN A 287 0.25 -27.27 11.80
CA ASN A 287 0.33 -27.80 13.17
C ASN A 287 -0.02 -26.76 14.24
N SER A 288 0.44 -25.52 14.02
CA SER A 288 0.08 -24.35 14.81
C SER A 288 0.41 -23.07 14.03
N TRP A 289 -0.26 -21.97 14.38
CA TRP A 289 0.11 -20.63 13.92
C TRP A 289 -0.15 -19.58 15.00
N SER A 290 0.47 -18.41 14.83
CA SER A 290 0.32 -17.25 15.71
C SER A 290 0.42 -15.94 14.94
N LEU A 291 -0.27 -14.93 15.45
CA LEU A 291 -0.11 -13.52 15.07
C LEU A 291 0.53 -12.78 16.25
N ASP A 292 1.57 -11.98 16.01
CA ASP A 292 1.88 -10.81 16.85
C ASP A 292 1.26 -9.59 16.17
N ILE A 293 0.50 -8.82 16.94
CA ILE A 293 -0.37 -7.77 16.42
C ILE A 293 0.04 -6.46 17.07
N GLN A 294 0.58 -5.54 16.29
CA GLN A 294 0.84 -4.19 16.75
C GLN A 294 -0.35 -3.28 16.44
N THR A 295 -0.77 -2.53 17.46
CA THR A 295 -1.87 -1.58 17.34
C THR A 295 -1.42 -0.19 17.72
N GLY A 296 -1.93 0.81 17.00
CA GLY A 296 -1.56 2.20 17.12
C GLY A 296 -2.62 3.05 17.80
N SER A 297 -2.17 4.16 18.35
CA SER A 297 -3.02 5.28 18.69
C SER A 297 -2.28 6.59 18.43
N CYS A 298 -2.90 7.51 17.70
CA CYS A 298 -2.39 8.87 17.59
C CYS A 298 -2.37 9.49 18.98
N GLY A 299 -1.18 9.90 19.44
CA GLY A 299 -1.01 10.52 20.75
C GLY A 299 -1.94 11.72 20.91
N ALA A 300 -2.60 11.83 22.07
CA ALA A 300 -3.50 12.95 22.34
C ALA A 300 -2.76 14.27 22.12
N ALA A 301 -3.30 15.12 21.24
CA ALA A 301 -2.67 16.38 20.82
C ALA A 301 -2.12 17.15 22.05
N PRO A 302 -0.86 17.63 21.99
CA PRO A 302 -0.12 18.04 23.17
C PRO A 302 -0.93 19.06 23.96
N THR A 303 -1.34 18.67 25.19
CA THR A 303 -2.23 19.48 26.03
C THR A 303 -1.61 20.86 26.17
N ALA A 304 -2.27 21.87 25.57
CA ALA A 304 -1.69 23.18 25.37
C ALA A 304 -1.17 23.72 26.70
N THR A 305 0.15 23.75 26.87
CA THR A 305 0.79 24.20 28.11
C THR A 305 0.35 25.64 28.31
N PRO A 306 -0.41 25.96 29.38
CA PRO A 306 -1.06 27.25 29.50
C PRO A 306 0.00 28.33 29.48
N THR A 307 0.04 29.12 28.42
CA THR A 307 1.07 30.13 28.21
C THR A 307 1.08 31.05 29.41
N ALA A 308 2.18 31.05 30.16
CA ALA A 308 2.29 31.83 31.38
C ALA A 308 2.04 33.29 31.03
N THR A 309 0.85 33.80 31.39
CA THR A 309 0.45 35.16 31.09
C THR A 309 1.45 36.07 31.77
N SER A 310 2.18 36.86 30.99
CA SER A 310 3.23 37.71 31.53
C SER A 310 2.63 38.63 32.58
N ALA A 311 3.17 38.56 33.79
CA ALA A 311 2.74 39.43 34.87
C ALA A 311 2.88 40.89 34.39
N PRO A 312 1.85 41.74 34.56
CA PRO A 312 1.93 43.13 34.11
C PRO A 312 3.13 43.80 34.80
N PRO A 313 3.93 44.60 34.08
CA PRO A 313 5.21 45.06 34.57
C PRO A 313 5.05 45.86 35.88
N THR A 314 5.75 45.43 36.93
CA THR A 314 5.80 46.13 38.22
C THR A 314 6.17 47.58 37.99
N ALA A 315 5.29 48.50 38.39
CA ALA A 315 5.44 49.92 38.09
C ALA A 315 6.75 50.48 38.66
N THR A 316 7.62 50.99 37.79
CA THR A 316 8.83 51.72 38.17
C THR A 316 8.44 52.97 38.97
N PRO A 317 9.09 53.27 40.11
CA PRO A 317 8.82 54.50 40.87
C PRO A 317 9.07 55.73 39.99
N THR A 318 8.11 56.66 40.00
CA THR A 318 8.13 57.86 39.17
C THR A 318 8.70 59.05 39.93
N ASP A 319 9.84 59.59 39.47
CA ASP A 319 10.36 60.85 40.01
C ASP A 319 9.40 62.02 39.73
N THR A 320 9.16 62.83 40.76
CA THR A 320 8.16 63.91 40.75
C THR A 320 8.83 65.28 40.51
N PRO A 321 8.27 66.19 39.69
CA PRO A 321 9.07 67.20 38.97
C PRO A 321 9.06 68.62 39.55
N VAL A 322 9.94 69.49 39.02
CA VAL A 322 9.95 70.96 39.20
C VAL A 322 10.15 71.65 37.83
N PRO A 323 9.52 72.81 37.51
CA PRO A 323 9.23 73.19 36.12
C PRO A 323 9.79 74.55 35.63
N PRO A 324 9.68 74.85 34.31
CA PRO A 324 9.63 76.22 33.79
C PRO A 324 8.20 76.82 33.88
N THR A 325 8.07 78.15 33.88
CA THR A 325 6.81 78.87 34.20
C THR A 325 6.27 79.72 33.03
N ALA A 326 4.95 79.58 32.75
CA ALA A 326 3.95 80.50 32.13
C ALA A 326 4.34 81.44 30.94
N THR A 327 3.47 81.87 30.03
CA THR A 327 2.02 82.22 30.04
C THR A 327 1.53 82.27 28.55
N VAL A 328 0.29 82.48 28.06
CA VAL A 328 -1.03 82.95 28.56
C VAL A 328 -2.19 82.14 27.90
N THR A 329 -3.42 82.67 27.86
CA THR A 329 -4.70 82.17 27.30
C THR A 329 -5.72 83.36 27.35
N PRO A 330 -7.07 83.30 27.13
CA PRO A 330 -8.02 82.20 26.83
C PRO A 330 -9.03 82.51 25.66
N THR A 331 -10.20 81.83 25.63
CA THR A 331 -11.54 82.34 25.17
C THR A 331 -11.82 82.45 23.65
N ALA A 332 -12.96 82.01 23.07
CA ALA A 332 -14.14 81.26 23.57
C ALA A 332 -14.94 80.55 22.43
N THR A 333 -15.90 79.70 22.80
CA THR A 333 -16.90 78.97 21.96
C THR A 333 -18.12 79.86 21.60
N PRO A 334 -18.93 79.54 20.56
CA PRO A 334 -20.11 78.66 20.75
C PRO A 334 -20.54 77.77 19.55
N THR A 335 -21.44 76.82 19.82
CA THR A 335 -22.24 75.95 18.91
C THR A 335 -23.66 76.56 18.67
N PRO A 336 -24.64 75.95 17.93
CA PRO A 336 -24.66 74.77 17.03
C PRO A 336 -25.33 75.02 15.64
N GLY A 337 -25.51 73.99 14.79
CA GLY A 337 -26.42 74.04 13.62
C GLY A 337 -26.61 72.72 12.86
N SER A 338 -27.87 72.35 12.55
CA SER A 338 -28.34 71.18 11.75
C SER A 338 -29.86 71.37 11.48
N PRO A 339 -30.55 70.71 10.51
CA PRO A 339 -30.15 69.62 9.60
C PRO A 339 -30.57 69.89 8.11
N THR A 340 -30.98 68.84 7.38
CA THR A 340 -31.53 68.77 5.99
C THR A 340 -30.52 68.81 4.82
N GLY A 341 -30.68 68.03 3.75
CA GLY A 341 -31.60 66.89 3.53
C GLY A 341 -31.75 66.46 2.06
N VAL A 342 -32.59 65.43 1.84
CA VAL A 342 -33.16 64.94 0.55
C VAL A 342 -32.28 64.03 -0.34
N GLU A 343 -32.88 62.90 -0.76
CA GLU A 343 -32.35 61.93 -1.76
C GLU A 343 -32.63 62.37 -3.21
N LEU A 344 -32.10 61.63 -4.20
CA LEU A 344 -32.83 61.38 -5.44
C LEU A 344 -32.45 60.03 -6.06
N SER A 345 -33.41 59.38 -6.71
CA SER A 345 -33.37 57.95 -7.06
C SER A 345 -33.49 57.68 -8.56
N SER A 346 -33.04 56.48 -8.97
CA SER A 346 -33.63 55.58 -10.00
C SER A 346 -34.14 56.14 -11.34
N LEU A 347 -33.65 55.54 -12.44
CA LEU A 347 -34.37 55.07 -13.65
C LEU A 347 -33.46 53.98 -14.27
N ASP A 348 -33.91 52.73 -14.49
CA ASP A 348 -34.75 52.24 -15.60
C ASP A 348 -34.02 52.28 -16.97
N SER A 349 -34.07 51.31 -17.89
CA SER A 349 -35.08 50.27 -18.15
C SER A 349 -34.50 48.91 -18.60
N GLY A 350 -35.24 47.81 -18.41
CA GLY A 350 -34.82 46.44 -18.76
C GLY A 350 -35.41 45.84 -20.06
N SER A 351 -34.99 44.61 -20.38
CA SER A 351 -35.51 43.74 -21.44
C SER A 351 -35.45 42.27 -21.01
N ALA A 352 -36.37 41.42 -21.48
CA ALA A 352 -36.49 40.00 -21.12
C ALA A 352 -36.46 39.07 -22.39
N PRO A 353 -36.86 37.78 -22.38
CA PRO A 353 -35.84 36.71 -22.34
C PRO A 353 -36.01 35.56 -23.38
N SER A 354 -34.99 34.68 -23.44
CA SER A 354 -35.09 33.25 -23.87
C SER A 354 -35.40 32.94 -25.35
N PRO A 355 -35.33 31.67 -25.84
CA PRO A 355 -34.51 30.50 -25.46
C PRO A 355 -33.81 29.82 -26.70
N VAL A 356 -33.52 28.51 -26.61
CA VAL A 356 -33.10 27.51 -27.64
C VAL A 356 -31.62 27.56 -28.08
N SER A 357 -30.98 26.46 -28.52
CA SER A 357 -31.44 25.08 -28.77
C SER A 357 -30.40 24.00 -28.39
N ALA A 358 -30.86 22.81 -28.03
CA ALA A 358 -30.03 21.59 -27.89
C ALA A 358 -30.32 20.60 -29.05
N TRP A 359 -29.84 19.35 -28.92
CA TRP A 359 -30.07 18.16 -29.78
C TRP A 359 -29.27 18.08 -31.10
N PRO A 360 -29.08 16.88 -31.71
CA PRO A 360 -29.45 15.53 -31.25
C PRO A 360 -28.29 14.51 -31.18
N LEU A 361 -28.60 13.33 -30.63
CA LEU A 361 -27.85 12.08 -30.86
C LEU A 361 -27.89 11.67 -32.34
N MET A 362 -26.92 10.86 -32.77
CA MET A 362 -27.13 9.92 -33.88
C MET A 362 -26.45 8.58 -33.57
N ALA A 363 -27.08 7.48 -33.98
CA ALA A 363 -26.62 6.12 -33.74
C ALA A 363 -26.92 5.23 -34.96
N LEU A 364 -26.55 3.95 -34.86
CA LEU A 364 -26.92 2.82 -35.72
C LEU A 364 -26.15 2.66 -37.05
N ALA A 365 -25.31 1.62 -37.10
CA ALA A 365 -25.20 0.73 -38.26
C ALA A 365 -24.78 -0.67 -37.78
N LEU A 366 -25.65 -1.68 -37.94
CA LEU A 366 -25.37 -3.08 -37.68
C LEU A 366 -25.02 -3.77 -39.01
N VAL A 367 -23.93 -4.55 -39.07
CA VAL A 367 -23.62 -5.41 -40.23
C VAL A 367 -23.27 -6.82 -39.74
N THR A 368 -24.19 -7.75 -39.97
CA THR A 368 -23.96 -9.19 -39.83
C THR A 368 -23.60 -9.80 -41.18
N LEU A 369 -22.59 -10.67 -41.26
CA LEU A 369 -22.39 -11.53 -42.42
C LEU A 369 -22.03 -12.96 -41.98
N THR A 370 -22.81 -13.94 -42.46
CA THR A 370 -22.65 -15.37 -42.15
C THR A 370 -22.45 -16.18 -43.43
N ALA A 371 -21.39 -16.99 -43.53
CA ALA A 371 -21.33 -18.06 -44.54
C ALA A 371 -20.36 -19.21 -44.20
N ALA A 372 -20.89 -20.43 -44.24
CA ALA A 372 -20.30 -21.67 -44.75
C ALA A 372 -18.93 -22.18 -44.22
N ALA A 373 -19.05 -23.17 -43.35
CA ALA A 373 -18.08 -24.21 -43.00
C ALA A 373 -17.25 -24.83 -44.16
N ALA A 374 -16.05 -25.31 -43.81
CA ALA A 374 -15.32 -26.34 -44.56
C ALA A 374 -14.84 -27.46 -43.63
N LEU A 375 -15.36 -28.67 -43.81
CA LEU A 375 -15.00 -29.86 -43.03
C LEU A 375 -13.77 -30.55 -43.64
N LEU A 376 -12.68 -30.75 -42.88
CA LEU A 376 -11.59 -31.63 -43.32
C LEU A 376 -11.12 -32.61 -42.23
N ARG A 377 -11.63 -33.84 -42.29
CA ARG A 377 -11.01 -34.99 -41.62
C ARG A 377 -9.67 -35.30 -42.29
N ARG A 378 -8.64 -35.60 -41.51
CA ARG A 378 -7.64 -36.62 -41.89
C ARG A 378 -7.63 -37.74 -40.87
N ARG A 379 -7.58 -38.98 -41.38
CA ARG A 379 -7.47 -40.22 -40.62
C ARG A 379 -6.07 -40.79 -40.84
N SER A 380 -5.46 -41.28 -39.76
CA SER A 380 -4.52 -42.43 -39.73
C SER A 380 -3.55 -42.65 -40.90
N THR A 381 -2.25 -42.43 -40.64
CA THR A 381 -1.17 -43.44 -40.69
C THR A 381 0.07 -42.85 -40.01
N ARG A 382 0.91 -43.63 -39.30
CA ARG A 382 0.92 -45.09 -39.09
C ARG A 382 1.42 -45.43 -37.69
#